data_AF-A0A3D0ND87-F1
#
_entry.id   AF-A0A3D0ND87-F1
#
_cell.length_a   1.000
_cell.length_b   1.000
_cell.length_c   1.000
_cell.angle_alpha   90.00
_cell.angle_beta   90.00
_cell.angle_gamma   90.00
#
_symmetry.space_group_name_H-M   'P 1'
#
loop_
_entity.id
_entity.type
_entity.pdbx_description
1 polymer ?
#
loop_
_entity_poly.entity_id
_entity_poly.type
_entity_poly.pdbx_seq_one_letter_code
_entity_poly.pdbx_strand_id
1 'polypeptide(L)' 'MPVLKERFANGEILNFFALSRLVNPVSIELYSLRGGFDGFWLDLEHGQATVDQIRAAFVTARD' A
#
# COMPACT_ATOMS: atom_id res chain seq x y z
N MET A 1 16.74 -0.54 2.87
CA MET A 1 15.97 0.54 2.23
C MET A 1 15.83 1.68 3.22
N PRO A 2 16.00 2.95 2.80
CA PRO A 2 15.67 4.09 3.65
C PRO A 2 14.20 4.02 4.06
N VAL A 3 13.89 4.51 5.25
CA VAL A 3 12.52 4.55 5.75
C VAL A 3 11.71 5.50 4.85
N LEU A 4 10.43 5.18 4.58
CA LEU A 4 9.57 6.01 3.72
C LEU A 4 9.62 7.51 4.06
N LYS A 5 9.70 7.82 5.36
CA LYS A 5 9.85 9.18 5.90
C LYS A 5 11.11 9.90 5.40
N GLU A 6 12.24 9.20 5.30
CA GLU A 6 13.51 9.76 4.83
C GLU A 6 13.44 10.09 3.34
N ARG A 7 12.83 9.19 2.54
CA ARG A 7 12.64 9.40 1.10
C ARG A 7 11.81 10.64 0.81
N PHE A 8 10.71 10.83 1.56
CA PHE A 8 9.92 12.06 1.47
C PHE A 8 10.73 13.30 1.91
N ALA A 9 11.52 13.22 2.98
CA ALA A 9 12.36 14.33 3.44
C ALA A 9 13.42 14.75 2.41
N ASN A 10 13.91 13.80 1.60
CA ASN A 10 14.84 14.05 0.50
C ASN A 10 14.17 14.65 -0.75
N GLY A 11 12.84 14.81 -0.75
CA GLY A 11 12.10 15.29 -1.91
C GLY A 11 11.99 14.26 -3.04
N GLU A 12 12.14 12.97 -2.75
CA GLU A 12 11.95 11.91 -3.74
C GLU A 12 10.50 11.87 -4.24
N ILE A 13 10.31 11.65 -5.54
CA ILE A 13 9.01 11.32 -6.11
C ILE A 13 8.78 9.83 -5.94
N LEU A 14 7.69 9.49 -5.25
CA LEU A 14 7.32 8.11 -4.95
C LEU A 14 6.03 7.73 -5.65
N ASN A 15 5.97 6.52 -6.19
CA ASN A 15 4.82 6.01 -6.92
C ASN A 15 4.01 5.04 -6.04
N PHE A 16 2.73 5.34 -5.83
CA PHE A 16 1.83 4.53 -5.00
C PHE A 16 0.60 4.13 -5.82
N PHE A 17 0.12 2.90 -5.63
CA PHE A 17 -1.24 2.53 -6.04
C PHE A 17 -2.21 2.73 -4.87
N ALA A 18 -3.50 2.90 -5.16
CA ALA A 18 -4.52 3.16 -4.14
C ALA A 18 -5.49 1.98 -4.01
N LEU A 19 -5.86 1.67 -2.76
CA LEU A 19 -6.92 0.73 -2.39
C LEU A 19 -7.94 1.48 -1.53
N SER A 20 -9.22 1.27 -1.81
CA SER A 20 -10.32 1.90 -1.06
C SER A 20 -11.38 0.85 -0.71
N ARG A 21 -12.26 0.49 -1.67
CA ARG A 21 -13.32 -0.51 -1.44
C ARG A 21 -12.88 -1.96 -1.62
N LEU A 22 -11.86 -2.19 -2.45
CA LEU A 22 -11.30 -3.52 -2.71
C LEU A 22 -9.99 -3.69 -1.95
N VAL A 23 -10.08 -3.96 -0.65
CA VAL A 23 -8.94 -4.29 0.20
C VAL A 23 -8.82 -5.81 0.27
N ASN A 24 -8.10 -6.38 -0.70
CA ASN A 24 -7.88 -7.82 -0.82
C ASN A 24 -6.37 -8.10 -1.02
N PRO A 25 -5.79 -9.07 -0.30
CA PRO A 25 -4.39 -9.49 -0.47
C PRO A 25 -3.97 -9.76 -1.92
N VAL A 26 -4.83 -10.43 -2.70
CA VAL A 26 -4.53 -10.77 -4.11
C VAL A 26 -4.33 -9.51 -4.94
N SER A 27 -5.10 -8.45 -4.70
CA SER A 27 -4.92 -7.18 -5.39
C SER A 27 -3.55 -6.56 -5.09
N ILE A 28 -3.09 -6.65 -3.84
CA ILE A 28 -1.79 -6.14 -3.41
C ILE A 28 -0.67 -6.92 -4.12
N GLU A 29 -0.73 -8.25 -4.08
CA GLU A 29 0.24 -9.12 -4.75
C GLU A 29 0.32 -8.86 -6.25
N LEU A 30 -0.82 -8.67 -6.93
CA LEU A 30 -0.86 -8.37 -8.36
C LEU A 30 -0.13 -7.06 -8.70
N TYR A 31 -0.34 -6.00 -7.90
CA TYR A 31 0.37 -4.73 -8.10
C TYR A 31 1.85 -4.82 -7.72
N SER A 32 2.20 -5.60 -6.69
CA SER A 32 3.59 -5.89 -6.33
C SER A 32 4.32 -6.64 -7.45
N LEU A 33 3.67 -7.65 -8.05
CA LEU A 33 4.21 -8.41 -9.19
C LEU A 33 4.39 -7.56 -10.44
N ARG A 34 3.45 -6.64 -10.72
CA ARG A 34 3.59 -5.66 -11.80
C ARG A 34 4.82 -4.76 -11.56
N GLY A 35 5.12 -4.46 -10.30
CA GLY A 35 6.23 -3.62 -9.89
C GLY A 35 6.05 -2.15 -10.24
N GLY A 36 7.11 -1.38 -10.00
CA GLY A 36 7.15 0.07 -10.28
C GLY A 36 6.44 0.93 -9.24
N PHE A 37 6.08 0.38 -8.07
CA PHE A 37 5.49 1.11 -6.96
C PHE A 37 6.39 1.04 -5.72
N ASP A 38 6.40 2.13 -4.96
CA ASP A 38 7.08 2.27 -3.66
C ASP A 38 6.19 1.83 -2.49
N GLY A 39 4.91 1.57 -2.74
CA GLY A 39 3.93 1.07 -1.78
C GLY A 39 2.49 1.26 -2.26
N PHE A 40 1.55 1.24 -1.31
CA PHE A 40 0.15 1.59 -1.56
C PHE A 40 -0.44 2.55 -0.53
N TRP A 41 -1.47 3.26 -0.97
CA TRP A 41 -2.31 4.10 -0.14
C TRP A 41 -3.61 3.36 0.21
N LEU A 42 -3.89 3.21 1.50
CA LEU A 42 -5.14 2.62 1.99
C LEU A 42 -6.10 3.75 2.38
N ASP A 43 -7.09 4.00 1.52
CA ASP A 43 -8.12 5.02 1.73
C ASP A 43 -9.24 4.47 2.61
N LEU A 44 -9.14 4.78 3.91
CA LEU A 44 -10.15 4.43 4.92
C LEU A 44 -11.25 5.49 5.05
N GLU A 45 -11.08 6.66 4.45
CA GLU A 45 -12.07 7.74 4.50
C GLU A 45 -13.26 7.40 3.59
N HIS A 46 -12.98 6.84 2.40
CA HIS A 46 -14.01 6.46 1.43
C HIS A 46 -14.15 4.94 1.25
N GLY A 47 -13.26 4.17 1.88
CA GLY A 47 -13.26 2.71 1.93
C GLY A 47 -13.59 2.20 3.33
N GLN A 48 -14.73 1.52 3.49
CA GLN A 48 -15.13 0.91 4.75
C GLN A 48 -14.41 -0.44 4.98
N ALA A 49 -13.08 -0.42 5.03
CA ALA A 49 -12.30 -1.62 5.29
C ALA A 49 -12.47 -2.07 6.75
N THR A 50 -12.73 -3.36 6.94
CA THR A 50 -12.74 -3.98 8.27
C THR A 50 -11.33 -4.06 8.85
N VAL A 51 -11.23 -4.20 10.18
CA VAL A 51 -9.93 -4.40 10.86
C VAL A 51 -9.19 -5.61 10.30
N ASP A 52 -9.90 -6.69 9.95
CA ASP A 52 -9.30 -7.89 9.37
C ASP A 52 -8.72 -7.63 7.98
N GLN A 53 -9.42 -6.86 7.15
CA GLN A 53 -8.90 -6.45 5.83
C GLN A 53 -7.67 -5.55 5.96
N ILE A 54 -7.66 -4.61 6.91
CA ILE A 54 -6.51 -3.76 7.20
C ILE A 54 -5.32 -4.63 7.62
N ARG A 55 -5.54 -5.55 8.57
CA ARG A 55 -4.50 -6.45 9.07
C ARG A 55 -3.95 -7.34 7.94
N ALA A 56 -4.82 -7.90 7.10
CA ALA A 56 -4.43 -8.71 5.96
C ALA A 56 -3.59 -7.89 4.94
N ALA A 57 -3.97 -6.64 4.66
CA ALA A 57 -3.21 -5.76 3.78
C ALA A 57 -1.78 -5.52 4.28
N PHE A 58 -1.60 -5.22 5.57
CA PHE A 58 -0.27 -5.01 6.16
C PHE A 58 0.58 -6.28 6.22
N VAL A 59 -0.01 -7.45 6.46
CA VAL A 59 0.72 -8.73 6.44
C VAL A 59 1.24 -9.02 5.02
N THR A 60 0.38 -8.82 4.01
CA THR A 60 0.73 -9.05 2.60
C THR A 60 1.80 -8.07 2.11
N ALA A 61 1.84 -6.86 2.65
CA ALA A 61 2.77 -5.80 2.26
C ALA A 61 4.20 -5.95 2.80
N ARG A 62 4.44 -6.93 3.68
CA ARG A 62 5.70 -7.05 4.44
C ARG A 62 6.78 -7.88 3.75
N ASP A 63 6.43 -8.56 2.66
CA ASP A 63 7.34 -9.39 1.86
C ASP A 63 8.17 -8.55 0.88
#